data_AF-A0A966Y9F6-F1
#
_entry.id   AF-A0A966Y9F6-F1
#
_cell.length_a   1.000
_cell.length_b   1.000
_cell.length_c   1.000
_cell.angle_alpha   90.00
_cell.angle_beta   90.00
_cell.angle_gamma   90.00
#
_symmetry.space_group_name_H-M   'P 1'
#
loop_
_entity.id
_entity.type
_entity.pdbx_description
1 polymer ?
#
loop_
_entity_poly.entity_id
_entity_poly.type
_entity_poly.pdbx_seq_one_letter_code
_entity_poly.pdbx_strand_id
1 'polypeptide(L)'
;MGAISIPARPAKAAPIANTNEKSAWISTPSAYVISGMICGFSGALLGNFTTFISPEMIDWARSGELMFMVILGGVATTFGPLLGAITFIILEEVLSTMTIYWHLPFGLLLIGVVMFVKGGLSALIPKAGDKE
;
A
#
# COMPACT_ATOMS: atom_id res chain seq x y z
N MET A 1 18.30 22.09 -24.18
CA MET A 1 18.72 20.71 -23.85
C MET A 1 19.62 20.77 -22.62
N GLY A 2 19.04 20.91 -21.42
CA GLY A 2 19.78 21.13 -20.18
C GLY A 2 19.52 19.98 -19.22
N ALA A 3 20.56 19.21 -18.91
CA ALA A 3 20.49 18.16 -17.91
C ALA A 3 20.34 18.81 -16.52
N ILE A 4 19.17 18.63 -15.90
CA ILE A 4 18.98 18.84 -14.47
C ILE A 4 19.84 17.79 -13.76
N SER A 5 21.06 18.19 -13.38
CA SER A 5 21.93 17.42 -12.51
C SER A 5 21.45 17.62 -11.07
N ILE A 6 20.64 16.69 -10.59
CA ILE A 6 20.30 16.62 -9.16
C ILE A 6 21.60 16.32 -8.42
N PRO A 7 22.09 17.19 -7.51
CA PRO A 7 23.25 16.85 -6.71
C PRO A 7 22.84 15.76 -5.72
N ALA A 8 23.42 14.58 -5.84
CA ALA A 8 23.31 13.54 -4.83
C ALA A 8 23.78 14.12 -3.48
N ARG A 9 22.87 14.21 -2.50
CA ARG A 9 23.27 14.59 -1.14
C ARG A 9 24.30 13.57 -0.65
N PRO A 10 25.51 13.99 -0.24
CA PRO A 10 26.41 13.06 0.42
C PRO A 10 25.75 12.65 1.74
N ALA A 11 25.61 11.33 1.92
CA ALA A 11 25.23 10.75 3.20
C ALA A 11 26.18 11.32 4.25
N LYS A 12 25.62 12.04 5.23
CA LYS A 12 26.31 12.65 6.35
C LYS A 12 27.23 11.59 6.97
N ALA A 13 28.54 11.70 6.76
CA ALA A 13 29.52 10.87 7.44
C ALA A 13 29.42 11.21 8.94
N ALA A 14 28.69 10.38 9.68
CA ALA A 14 28.56 10.53 11.12
C ALA A 14 29.90 10.16 11.78
N PRO A 15 30.41 11.00 12.70
CA PRO A 15 31.65 10.78 13.41
C PRO A 15 31.54 9.54 14.32
N ILE A 16 32.57 8.69 14.29
CA ILE A 16 32.81 7.50 15.12
C ILE A 16 31.68 6.44 15.18
N ALA A 17 31.46 5.73 14.08
CA ALA A 17 30.55 4.58 14.06
C ALA A 17 31.04 3.44 14.98
N ASN A 18 30.30 3.19 16.05
CA ASN A 18 30.42 1.97 16.83
C ASN A 18 29.98 0.75 15.96
N THR A 19 30.45 -0.46 16.29
CA THR A 19 30.12 -1.69 15.52
C THR A 19 28.63 -2.06 15.51
N ASN A 20 27.83 -1.51 16.43
CA ASN A 20 26.40 -1.78 16.54
C ASN A 20 25.54 -0.95 15.56
N GLU A 21 26.03 0.18 15.05
CA GLU A 21 25.33 0.91 14.00
C GLU A 21 25.49 0.22 12.64
N LYS A 22 26.68 -0.34 12.33
CA LYS A 22 26.94 -1.03 11.05
C LYS A 22 25.96 -2.17 10.78
N SER A 23 25.57 -2.93 11.82
CA SER A 23 24.57 -4.00 11.69
C SER A 23 23.16 -3.48 11.42
N ALA A 24 22.80 -2.27 11.85
CA ALA A 24 21.50 -1.66 11.59
C ALA A 24 21.32 -1.29 10.11
N TRP A 25 22.35 -0.72 9.46
CA TRP A 25 22.29 -0.37 8.02
C TRP A 25 22.23 -1.60 7.10
N ILE A 26 22.73 -2.74 7.57
CA ILE A 26 22.79 -4.00 6.81
C ILE A 26 21.53 -4.85 7.00
N SER A 27 20.80 -4.67 8.11
CA SER A 27 19.61 -5.48 8.41
C SER A 27 18.36 -5.04 7.64
N THR A 28 18.20 -3.73 7.40
CA THR A 28 17.05 -3.15 6.67
C THR A 28 16.85 -3.68 5.24
N PRO A 29 17.89 -3.82 4.38
CA PRO A 29 17.70 -4.36 3.04
C PRO A 29 17.23 -5.82 3.05
N SER A 30 17.61 -6.61 4.06
CA SER A 30 17.18 -8.02 4.17
C SER A 30 15.66 -8.14 4.34
N ALA A 31 15.06 -7.29 5.18
CA ALA A 31 13.61 -7.24 5.34
C ALA A 31 12.89 -6.79 4.05
N TYR A 32 13.50 -5.88 3.29
CA TYR A 32 12.95 -5.39 2.02
C TYR A 32 12.98 -6.47 0.92
N VAL A 33 14.06 -7.24 0.86
CA VAL A 33 14.20 -8.37 -0.07
C VAL A 33 13.15 -9.45 0.22
N ILE A 34 12.93 -9.79 1.49
CA ILE A 34 11.92 -10.77 1.90
C ILE A 34 10.51 -10.30 1.52
N SER A 35 10.17 -9.04 1.80
CA SER A 35 8.89 -8.43 1.37
C SER A 35 8.72 -8.46 -0.15
N GLY A 36 9.76 -8.07 -0.90
CA GLY A 36 9.77 -8.07 -2.36
C GLY A 36 9.62 -9.47 -2.96
N MET A 37 10.23 -10.49 -2.35
CA MET A 37 10.06 -11.89 -2.78
C MET A 37 8.61 -12.36 -2.62
N ILE A 38 7.97 -12.07 -1.49
CA ILE A 38 6.57 -12.45 -1.23
C ILE A 38 5.63 -11.71 -2.19
N CYS A 39 5.84 -10.41 -2.40
CA CYS A 39 5.08 -9.59 -3.35
C CYS A 39 5.21 -10.12 -4.79
N GLY A 40 6.44 -10.40 -5.23
CA GLY A 40 6.70 -10.95 -6.57
C GLY A 40 6.11 -12.35 -6.77
N PHE A 41 6.17 -13.21 -5.74
CA PHE A 41 5.56 -14.54 -5.77
C PHE A 41 4.03 -14.46 -5.91
N SER A 42 3.38 -13.57 -5.15
CA SER A 42 1.93 -13.33 -5.26
C SER A 42 1.54 -12.87 -6.68
N GLY A 43 2.29 -11.93 -7.27
CA GLY A 43 2.04 -11.45 -8.64
C GLY A 43 2.24 -12.53 -9.71
N ALA A 44 3.27 -13.38 -9.57
CA ALA A 44 3.49 -14.50 -10.47
C ALA A 44 2.34 -15.52 -10.40
N LEU A 45 1.79 -15.77 -9.21
CA LEU A 45 0.64 -16.65 -9.02
C LEU A 45 -0.62 -16.07 -9.66
N LEU A 46 -0.85 -14.76 -9.50
CA LEU A 46 -1.97 -14.05 -10.14
C LEU A 46 -1.89 -14.14 -11.66
N GLY A 47 -0.70 -13.98 -12.25
CA GLY A 47 -0.50 -14.14 -13.70
C GLY A 47 -0.82 -15.56 -14.20
N ASN A 48 -0.45 -16.59 -13.42
CA ASN A 48 -0.80 -17.98 -13.73
C ASN A 48 -2.32 -18.22 -13.63
N PHE A 49 -2.97 -17.65 -12.61
CA PHE A 49 -4.42 -17.79 -12.43
C PHE A 49 -5.21 -17.15 -13.57
N THR A 50 -4.80 -15.97 -14.00
CA THR A 50 -5.51 -15.20 -15.02
C THR A 50 -5.35 -15.79 -16.42
N THR A 51 -4.26 -16.54 -16.72
CA THR A 51 -3.95 -17.22 -18.01
C THR A 51 -3.90 -16.31 -19.27
N PHE A 52 -4.60 -15.17 -19.29
CA PHE A 52 -4.74 -14.23 -20.39
C PHE A 52 -4.71 -12.79 -19.89
N ILE A 53 -3.66 -12.04 -20.19
CA ILE A 53 -3.50 -10.66 -19.73
C ILE A 53 -4.01 -9.71 -20.82
N SER A 54 -5.19 -9.14 -20.60
CA SER A 54 -5.74 -8.05 -21.41
C SER A 54 -5.10 -6.69 -21.03
N PRO A 55 -4.89 -5.76 -21.98
CA PRO A 55 -4.32 -4.42 -21.70
C PRO A 55 -5.07 -3.62 -20.65
N GLU A 56 -6.37 -3.90 -20.48
CA GLU A 56 -7.23 -3.29 -19.46
C GLU A 56 -6.75 -3.57 -18.03
N MET A 57 -6.05 -4.69 -17.78
CA MET A 57 -5.49 -4.98 -16.46
C MET A 57 -4.23 -4.16 -16.12
N ILE A 58 -3.59 -3.56 -17.12
CA ILE A 58 -2.41 -2.69 -16.97
C ILE A 58 -2.84 -1.21 -17.01
N ASP A 59 -4.14 -0.94 -17.07
CA ASP A 59 -4.65 0.40 -17.05
C ASP A 59 -4.31 1.12 -15.73
N TRP A 60 -4.13 2.43 -15.81
CA TRP A 60 -3.81 3.28 -14.65
C TRP A 60 -4.93 3.22 -13.59
N ALA A 61 -6.17 2.94 -13.97
CA ALA A 61 -7.29 2.78 -13.05
C ALA A 61 -7.07 1.62 -12.06
N ARG A 62 -6.50 0.49 -12.52
CA ARG A 62 -6.14 -0.67 -11.68
C ARG A 62 -5.14 -0.31 -10.58
N SER A 63 -4.20 0.58 -10.88
CA SER A 63 -3.25 1.09 -9.89
C SER A 63 -3.93 2.02 -8.87
N GLY A 64 -4.97 2.73 -9.29
CA GLY A 64 -5.82 3.55 -8.42
C GLY A 64 -6.58 2.72 -7.39
N GLU A 65 -7.15 1.59 -7.80
CA GLU A 65 -7.83 0.65 -6.89
C GLU A 65 -6.93 0.21 -5.74
N LEU A 66 -5.67 -0.16 -6.03
CA LEU A 66 -4.69 -0.54 -5.01
C LEU A 66 -4.36 0.61 -4.05
N MET A 67 -4.22 1.84 -4.56
CA MET A 67 -4.02 3.02 -3.71
C MET A 67 -5.22 3.28 -2.80
N PHE A 68 -6.44 3.06 -3.30
CA PHE A 68 -7.66 3.24 -2.52
C PHE A 68 -7.76 2.25 -1.35
N MET A 69 -7.41 0.98 -1.56
CA MET A 69 -7.33 -0.01 -0.47
C MET A 69 -6.40 0.46 0.67
N VAL A 70 -5.24 1.04 0.32
CA VAL A 70 -4.26 1.56 1.30
C VAL A 70 -4.79 2.80 2.02
N ILE A 71 -5.39 3.74 1.28
CA ILE A 71 -5.94 4.98 1.84
C ILE A 71 -7.10 4.69 2.80
N LEU A 72 -8.01 3.79 2.41
CA LEU A 72 -9.16 3.37 3.22
C LEU A 72 -8.70 2.67 4.51
N GLY A 73 -7.68 1.82 4.40
CA GLY A 73 -7.09 1.10 5.53
C GLY A 73 -6.32 1.98 6.52
N GLY A 74 -5.73 3.07 6.03
CA GLY A 74 -4.90 4.01 6.81
C GLY A 74 -3.41 3.88 6.47
N VAL A 75 -2.79 4.99 6.08
CA VAL A 75 -1.37 5.05 5.63
C VAL A 75 -0.34 4.86 6.74
N ALA A 76 -0.75 4.89 8.01
CA ALA A 76 0.16 4.97 9.17
C ALA A 76 0.37 3.64 9.91
N THR A 77 -0.25 2.54 9.48
CA THR A 77 -0.21 1.25 10.20
C THR A 77 0.10 0.07 9.28
N THR A 78 0.87 -0.89 9.78
CA THR A 78 1.24 -2.12 9.06
C THR A 78 0.03 -3.00 8.73
N PHE A 79 -1.02 -2.97 9.56
CA PHE A 79 -2.24 -3.77 9.38
C PHE A 79 -3.40 -3.00 8.73
N GLY A 80 -3.25 -1.69 8.51
CA GLY A 80 -4.28 -0.86 7.88
C GLY A 80 -4.61 -1.31 6.46
N PRO A 81 -3.61 -1.45 5.56
CA PRO A 81 -3.86 -1.86 4.18
C PRO A 81 -4.57 -3.21 4.05
N LEU A 82 -4.34 -4.15 4.97
CA LEU A 82 -5.00 -5.45 4.96
C LEU A 82 -6.51 -5.32 5.27
N LEU A 83 -6.87 -4.60 6.33
CA LEU A 83 -8.27 -4.33 6.68
C LEU A 83 -8.97 -3.47 5.61
N GLY A 84 -8.22 -2.52 5.04
CA GLY A 84 -8.66 -1.71 3.92
C GLY A 84 -9.01 -2.56 2.70
N ALA A 85 -8.12 -3.47 2.29
CA ALA A 85 -8.35 -4.38 1.16
C ALA A 85 -9.57 -5.29 1.38
N ILE A 86 -9.74 -5.87 2.58
CA ILE A 86 -10.90 -6.74 2.87
C ILE A 86 -12.21 -5.95 2.76
N THR A 87 -12.27 -4.79 3.42
CA THR A 87 -13.46 -3.94 3.41
C THR A 87 -13.78 -3.46 2.00
N PHE A 88 -12.75 -3.08 1.26
CA PHE A 88 -12.84 -2.63 -0.11
C PHE A 88 -13.41 -3.70 -1.04
N ILE A 89 -12.87 -4.91 -1.03
CA ILE A 89 -13.31 -6.00 -1.90
C ILE A 89 -14.77 -6.35 -1.64
N ILE A 90 -15.18 -6.44 -0.37
CA ILE A 90 -16.58 -6.71 0.00
C ILE A 90 -17.50 -5.61 -0.54
N LEU A 91 -17.07 -4.37 -0.43
CA LEU A 91 -17.88 -3.23 -0.84
C LEU A 91 -17.97 -3.11 -2.35
N GLU A 92 -16.85 -3.32 -3.04
CA GLU A 92 -16.76 -3.43 -4.49
C GLU A 92 -17.70 -4.52 -5.03
N GLU A 93 -17.70 -5.71 -4.42
CA GLU A 93 -18.55 -6.84 -4.84
C GLU A 93 -20.05 -6.54 -4.66
N VAL A 94 -20.43 -5.88 -3.56
CA VAL A 94 -21.81 -5.44 -3.32
C VAL A 94 -22.24 -4.36 -4.32
N LEU A 95 -21.37 -3.40 -4.63
CA LEU A 95 -21.65 -2.32 -5.59
C LEU A 95 -21.71 -2.84 -7.03
N SER A 96 -20.82 -3.77 -7.39
CA SER A 96 -20.75 -4.41 -8.71
C SER A 96 -22.05 -5.14 -9.06
N THR A 97 -22.71 -5.72 -8.06
CA THR A 97 -24.00 -6.42 -8.23
C THR A 97 -25.17 -5.49 -8.60
N MET A 98 -25.08 -4.18 -8.28
CA MET A 98 -26.19 -3.23 -8.45
C MET A 98 -25.99 -2.24 -9.62
N THR A 99 -24.77 -2.02 -10.13
CA THR A 99 -24.50 -0.94 -11.10
C THR A 99 -23.48 -1.31 -12.17
N ILE A 100 -23.82 -1.06 -13.45
CA ILE A 100 -22.97 -1.32 -14.63
C ILE A 100 -21.76 -0.37 -14.78
N TYR A 101 -21.82 0.82 -14.16
CA TYR A 101 -20.71 1.79 -14.08
C TYR A 101 -20.15 1.85 -12.66
N TRP A 102 -19.48 0.79 -12.22
CA TRP A 102 -19.07 0.62 -10.82
C TRP A 102 -18.10 1.71 -10.28
N HIS A 103 -17.35 2.38 -11.16
CA HIS A 103 -16.28 3.33 -10.80
C HIS A 103 -16.84 4.65 -10.24
N LEU A 104 -18.03 5.05 -10.70
CA LEU A 104 -18.68 6.31 -10.34
C LEU A 104 -19.22 6.32 -8.91
N PRO A 105 -20.08 5.37 -8.48
CA PRO A 105 -20.53 5.29 -7.09
C PRO A 105 -19.39 4.94 -6.14
N PHE A 106 -18.40 4.19 -6.62
CA PHE A 106 -17.24 3.81 -5.83
C PHE A 106 -16.36 5.01 -5.46
N GLY A 107 -16.08 5.94 -6.38
CA GLY A 107 -15.35 7.17 -6.07
C GLY A 107 -16.10 8.08 -5.08
N LEU A 108 -17.42 8.18 -5.22
CA LEU A 108 -18.27 8.93 -4.29
C LEU A 108 -18.27 8.29 -2.89
N LEU A 109 -18.37 6.96 -2.84
CA LEU A 109 -18.33 6.20 -1.60
C LEU A 109 -16.99 6.37 -0.90
N LEU A 110 -15.87 6.37 -1.65
CA LEU A 110 -14.54 6.58 -1.09
C LEU A 110 -14.42 7.94 -0.41
N ILE A 111 -14.93 9.00 -1.04
CA ILE A 111 -15.00 10.34 -0.43
C ILE A 111 -15.80 10.28 0.88
N GLY A 112 -16.94 9.57 0.89
CA GLY A 112 -17.72 9.32 2.09
C GLY A 112 -16.89 8.66 3.19
N VAL A 113 -16.29 7.50 2.92
CA VAL A 113 -15.51 6.74 3.90
C VAL A 113 -14.32 7.56 4.44
N VAL A 114 -13.58 8.27 3.57
CA VAL A 114 -12.46 9.11 3.97
C VAL A 114 -12.91 10.30 4.83
N MET A 115 -14.07 10.90 4.54
CA MET A 115 -14.63 11.98 5.38
C MET A 115 -15.12 11.47 6.73
N PHE A 116 -15.72 10.28 6.80
CA PHE A 116 -16.28 9.74 8.03
C PHE A 116 -15.24 9.03 8.91
N VAL A 117 -14.11 8.57 8.37
CA VAL A 117 -13.09 7.81 9.10
C VAL A 117 -11.74 8.56 9.11
N LYS A 118 -11.61 9.54 10.04
CA LYS A 118 -10.34 10.26 10.25
C LYS A 118 -9.31 9.34 10.92
N GLY A 119 -8.59 8.54 10.11
CA GLY A 119 -7.55 7.60 10.55
C GLY A 119 -7.65 6.17 10.00
N GLY A 120 -8.58 5.89 9.08
CA GLY A 120 -8.84 4.55 8.53
C GLY A 120 -9.45 3.57 9.53
N LEU A 121 -9.79 2.35 9.07
CA LEU A 121 -10.31 1.28 9.95
C LEU A 121 -9.35 0.95 11.13
N SER A 122 -8.07 1.26 10.97
CA SER A 122 -7.07 1.13 12.02
C SER A 122 -7.29 2.03 13.25
N ALA A 123 -8.08 3.09 13.13
CA ALA A 123 -8.46 3.93 14.27
C ALA A 123 -9.48 3.24 15.19
N LEU A 124 -10.15 2.18 14.72
CA LEU A 124 -11.08 1.37 15.52
C LEU A 124 -10.40 0.25 16.31
N ILE A 125 -9.11 -0.02 16.10
CA ILE A 125 -8.33 -0.89 16.97
C ILE A 125 -7.74 0.02 18.06
N PRO A 126 -8.27 0.00 19.30
CA PRO A 126 -7.57 0.64 20.40
C PRO A 126 -6.22 -0.05 20.52
N LYS A 127 -5.13 0.72 20.50
CA LYS A 127 -3.84 0.23 21.01
C LYS A 127 -4.06 -0.15 22.48
N ALA A 128 -4.39 -1.40 22.73
CA ALA A 128 -4.31 -2.01 24.06
C ALA A 128 -2.82 -2.23 24.35
N GLY A 129 -2.14 -1.17 24.78
CA GLY A 129 -0.71 -1.23 25.06
C GLY A 129 -0.10 0.08 25.52
N ASP A 130 -0.89 1.02 26.05
CA ASP A 130 -0.37 2.11 26.87
C ASP A 130 -0.79 1.84 28.32
N LYS A 131 0.01 1.01 28.98
CA LYS A 131 0.14 0.99 30.43
C LYS A 131 1.64 0.91 30.68
N GLU A 132 2.18 2.10 30.99
CA GLU A 132 3.34 2.39 31.85
C GLU A 132 4.62 1.56 31.66
#